data_AF-A0A5D3CSJ9-F1
#
_entry.id   AF-A0A5D3CSJ9-F1
#
_cell.length_a   1.000
_cell.length_b   1.000
_cell.length_c   1.000
_cell.angle_alpha   90.00
_cell.angle_beta   90.00
_cell.angle_gamma   90.00
#
_symmetry.space_group_name_H-M   'P 1'
#
loop_
_entity.id
_entity.type
_entity.pdbx_description
1 polymer ?
#
loop_
_entity_poly.entity_id
_entity_poly.type
_entity_poly.pdbx_seq_one_letter_code
_entity_poly.pdbx_strand_id
1 'polypeptide(L)'
;MQPSSFESDINPEEVFQLVFREIENHQETGRKNFVVRVPVVLVEYLFSGILQKSGMSKVALERLLTDLGIYGFKDADGRILRRYLSGQTRMAWDTYQRLLFWALSKAWVSDWVFRDLLLRTYLREAAQLSARNILNTLKRRVSISDLTREQVIECFNEVYLLKQREREETALNRVRTDSETRELARSLGLEIID
;
A
#
# COMPACT_ATOMS: atom_id res chain seq x y z
N MET A 1 17.89 23.59 18.23
CA MET A 1 17.69 22.82 16.98
C MET A 1 16.24 22.99 16.57
N GLN A 2 16.00 23.70 15.46
CA GLN A 2 14.70 23.64 14.80
C GLN A 2 14.55 22.24 14.17
N PRO A 3 13.36 21.62 14.19
CA PRO A 3 13.14 20.42 13.40
C PRO A 3 13.29 20.80 11.93
N SER A 4 14.26 20.19 11.25
CA SER A 4 14.39 20.28 9.80
C SER A 4 13.05 19.92 9.19
N SER A 5 12.54 20.78 8.31
CA SER A 5 11.44 20.47 7.41
C SER A 5 11.70 19.09 6.80
N PHE A 6 10.87 18.11 7.14
CA PHE A 6 10.81 16.84 6.42
C PHE A 6 10.22 17.14 5.04
N GLU A 7 11.01 17.78 4.17
CA GLU A 7 10.82 17.59 2.75
C GLU A 7 11.05 16.10 2.54
N SER A 8 10.01 15.38 2.14
CA SER A 8 10.18 13.97 1.82
C SER A 8 11.26 13.87 0.74
N ASP A 9 12.26 12.98 0.89
CA ASP A 9 13.28 12.68 -0.14
C ASP A 9 12.68 12.15 -1.47
N ILE A 10 11.35 12.17 -1.60
CA ILE A 10 10.59 11.71 -2.75
C ILE A 10 10.60 12.81 -3.81
N ASN A 11 10.99 12.45 -5.04
CA ASN A 11 11.04 13.38 -6.16
C ASN A 11 9.65 14.01 -6.43
N PRO A 12 9.52 15.35 -6.37
CA PRO A 12 8.24 16.03 -6.59
C PRO A 12 7.61 15.78 -7.97
N GLU A 13 8.42 15.53 -9.00
CA GLU A 13 7.92 15.10 -10.32
C GLU A 13 7.26 13.73 -10.24
N GLU A 14 7.91 12.76 -9.59
CA GLU A 14 7.35 11.42 -9.43
C GLU A 14 6.04 11.46 -8.64
N VAL A 15 5.99 12.25 -7.57
CA VAL A 15 4.77 12.48 -6.79
C VAL A 15 3.63 13.01 -7.66
N PHE A 16 3.89 14.07 -8.42
CA PHE A 16 2.88 14.66 -9.30
C PHE A 16 2.36 13.64 -10.31
N GLN A 17 3.26 12.93 -10.99
CA GLN A 17 2.90 11.90 -11.98
C GLN A 17 2.10 10.75 -11.36
N LEU A 18 2.45 10.33 -10.14
CA LEU A 18 1.72 9.28 -9.42
C LEU A 18 0.28 9.71 -9.12
N VAL A 19 0.08 10.91 -8.57
CA VAL A 19 -1.27 11.41 -8.24
C VAL A 19 -2.08 11.64 -9.51
N PHE A 20 -1.49 12.27 -10.52
CA PHE A 20 -2.17 12.59 -11.77
C PHE A 20 -2.63 11.33 -12.49
N ARG A 21 -1.76 10.31 -12.57
CA ARG A 21 -2.12 9.01 -13.14
C ARG A 21 -3.31 8.35 -12.42
N GLU A 22 -3.40 8.48 -11.09
CA GLU A 22 -4.54 7.96 -10.34
C GLU A 22 -5.83 8.74 -10.63
N ILE A 23 -5.74 10.05 -10.88
CA ILE A 23 -6.87 10.89 -11.31
C ILE A 23 -7.34 10.49 -12.72
N GLU A 24 -6.44 10.36 -13.69
CA GLU A 24 -6.75 9.93 -15.06
C GLU A 24 -7.40 8.54 -15.08
N ASN A 25 -6.78 7.56 -14.42
CA ASN A 25 -7.34 6.21 -14.29
C ASN A 25 -8.76 6.24 -13.70
N HIS A 26 -9.04 7.13 -12.75
CA HIS A 26 -10.37 7.27 -12.19
C HIS A 26 -11.36 7.83 -13.21
N GLN A 27 -10.99 8.86 -13.95
CA GLN A 27 -11.83 9.46 -15.00
C GLN A 27 -12.17 8.44 -16.08
N GLU A 28 -11.19 7.66 -16.54
CA GLU A 28 -11.39 6.57 -17.51
C GLU A 28 -12.39 5.52 -17.02
N THR A 29 -12.42 5.23 -15.72
CA THR A 29 -13.36 4.24 -15.18
C THR A 29 -14.82 4.72 -15.17
N GLY A 30 -15.07 6.03 -15.30
CA GLY A 30 -16.42 6.63 -15.24
C GLY A 30 -17.15 6.43 -13.91
N ARG A 31 -16.48 5.95 -12.86
CA ARG A 31 -17.11 5.62 -11.58
C ARG A 31 -17.41 6.87 -10.78
N LYS A 32 -18.56 6.90 -10.10
CA LYS A 32 -18.93 8.01 -9.20
C LYS A 32 -17.96 8.19 -8.03
N ASN A 33 -17.49 7.07 -7.46
CA ASN A 33 -16.64 7.03 -6.27
C ASN A 33 -15.21 6.64 -6.63
N PHE A 34 -14.25 7.37 -6.07
CA PHE A 34 -12.84 7.02 -6.16
C PHE A 34 -12.56 5.79 -5.29
N VAL A 35 -11.95 4.77 -5.87
CA VAL A 35 -11.71 3.49 -5.20
C VAL A 35 -10.25 3.42 -4.76
N VAL A 36 -10.02 3.32 -3.44
CA VAL A 36 -8.69 3.18 -2.85
C VAL A 36 -8.40 1.68 -2.64
N ARG A 37 -7.65 1.11 -3.59
CA ARG A 37 -7.32 -0.32 -3.66
C ARG A 37 -5.99 -0.50 -4.37
N VAL A 38 -5.30 -1.59 -4.06
CA VAL A 38 -3.99 -1.90 -4.62
C VAL A 38 -4.08 -1.98 -6.15
N PRO A 39 -3.22 -1.26 -6.89
CA PRO A 39 -3.10 -1.40 -8.34
C PRO A 39 -2.77 -2.84 -8.75
N VAL A 40 -3.41 -3.33 -9.81
CA VAL A 40 -3.25 -4.71 -10.31
C VAL A 40 -1.78 -5.03 -10.58
N VAL A 41 -1.01 -4.08 -11.13
CA VAL A 41 0.43 -4.25 -11.39
C VAL A 41 1.24 -4.63 -10.15
N LEU A 42 0.92 -4.06 -8.97
CA LEU A 42 1.62 -4.41 -7.72
C LEU A 42 1.23 -5.81 -7.25
N VAL A 43 -0.05 -6.16 -7.38
CA VAL A 43 -0.58 -7.50 -7.07
C VAL A 43 0.08 -8.54 -7.97
N GLU A 44 0.13 -8.29 -9.28
CA GLU A 44 0.78 -9.16 -10.25
C GLU A 44 2.27 -9.33 -9.96
N TYR A 45 2.98 -8.25 -9.65
CA TYR A 45 4.40 -8.31 -9.35
C TYR A 45 4.69 -9.17 -8.11
N LEU A 46 3.97 -8.92 -7.00
CA LEU A 46 4.12 -9.69 -5.77
C LEU A 46 3.82 -11.18 -6.00
N PHE A 47 2.67 -11.50 -6.59
CA PHE A 47 2.27 -12.89 -6.77
C PHE A 47 3.10 -13.62 -7.83
N SER A 48 3.58 -12.94 -8.87
CA SER A 48 4.50 -13.55 -9.84
C SER A 48 5.82 -13.93 -9.15
N GLY A 49 6.35 -13.06 -8.30
CA GLY A 49 7.53 -13.36 -7.48
C GLY A 49 7.31 -14.54 -6.54
N ILE A 50 6.18 -14.55 -5.80
CA ILE A 50 5.81 -15.65 -4.91
C ILE A 50 5.68 -16.96 -5.69
N LEU A 51 4.94 -17.00 -6.80
CA LEU A 51 4.74 -18.20 -7.60
C LEU A 51 6.07 -18.74 -8.15
N GLN A 52 6.93 -17.85 -8.63
CA GLN A 52 8.24 -18.22 -9.14
C GLN A 52 9.13 -18.81 -8.04
N LYS A 53 9.17 -18.20 -6.85
CA LYS A 53 10.06 -18.62 -5.76
C LYS A 53 9.55 -19.81 -4.98
N SER A 54 8.24 -19.91 -4.78
CA SER A 54 7.61 -21.04 -4.09
C SER A 54 7.51 -22.31 -4.95
N GLY A 55 7.57 -22.17 -6.28
CA GLY A 55 7.33 -23.28 -7.21
C GLY A 55 5.88 -23.78 -7.22
N MET A 56 4.96 -23.07 -6.56
CA MET A 56 3.56 -23.49 -6.44
C MET A 56 2.76 -23.15 -7.70
N SER A 57 1.75 -23.97 -7.98
CA SER A 57 0.69 -23.57 -8.90
C SER A 57 -0.18 -22.48 -8.27
N LYS A 58 -0.89 -21.69 -9.10
CA LYS A 58 -1.86 -20.68 -8.61
C LYS A 58 -2.90 -21.28 -7.67
N VAL A 59 -3.37 -22.50 -7.95
CA VAL A 59 -4.36 -23.20 -7.13
C VAL A 59 -3.76 -23.64 -5.79
N ALA A 60 -2.52 -24.16 -5.80
CA ALA A 60 -1.83 -24.57 -4.58
C ALA A 60 -1.56 -23.37 -3.66
N LEU A 61 -1.11 -22.24 -4.22
CA LEU A 61 -0.91 -21.01 -3.46
C LEU A 61 -2.23 -20.49 -2.87
N GLU A 62 -3.32 -20.51 -3.65
CA GLU A 62 -4.64 -20.07 -3.17
C GLU A 62 -5.17 -20.94 -2.01
N ARG A 63 -4.96 -22.26 -2.08
CA ARG A 63 -5.29 -23.17 -0.97
C ARG A 63 -4.52 -22.80 0.29
N LEU A 64 -3.20 -22.63 0.18
CA LEU A 64 -2.37 -22.23 1.32
C LEU A 64 -2.83 -20.90 1.93
N LEU A 65 -3.17 -19.91 1.11
CA LEU A 65 -3.68 -18.62 1.60
C LEU A 65 -5.03 -18.74 2.29
N THR A 66 -5.88 -19.65 1.81
CA THR A 66 -7.17 -19.95 2.43
C THR A 66 -6.97 -20.65 3.78
N ASP A 67 -6.08 -21.64 3.85
CA ASP A 67 -5.76 -22.39 5.07
C ASP A 67 -5.15 -21.48 6.16
N LEU A 68 -4.37 -20.48 5.74
CA LEU A 68 -3.82 -19.44 6.62
C LEU A 68 -4.86 -18.40 7.06
N GLY A 69 -6.11 -18.49 6.58
CA GLY A 69 -7.18 -17.55 6.91
C GLY A 69 -6.93 -16.13 6.38
N ILE A 70 -6.18 -15.98 5.29
CA ILE A 70 -5.89 -14.66 4.72
C ILE A 70 -7.18 -14.06 4.17
N TYR A 71 -7.51 -12.86 4.66
CA TYR A 71 -8.71 -12.15 4.23
C TYR A 71 -8.76 -11.99 2.71
N GLY A 72 -9.91 -12.34 2.12
CA GLY A 72 -10.13 -12.29 0.68
C GLY A 72 -9.86 -13.61 -0.04
N PHE A 73 -9.36 -14.64 0.66
CA PHE A 73 -9.22 -16.02 0.17
C PHE A 73 -10.12 -16.94 1.00
N LYS A 74 -11.24 -17.40 0.43
CA LYS A 74 -12.28 -18.16 1.16
C LYS A 74 -12.60 -19.52 0.56
N ASP A 75 -12.58 -19.64 -0.77
CA ASP A 75 -13.20 -20.79 -1.46
C ASP A 75 -12.19 -21.76 -2.09
N ALA A 76 -10.87 -21.53 -1.94
CA ALA A 76 -9.77 -22.41 -2.36
C ALA A 76 -9.90 -23.06 -3.76
N ASP A 77 -10.64 -22.43 -4.68
CA ASP A 77 -11.02 -22.98 -5.99
C ASP A 77 -10.10 -22.52 -7.13
N GLY A 78 -9.08 -21.71 -6.81
CA GLY A 78 -8.11 -21.17 -7.75
C GLY A 78 -8.62 -19.98 -8.55
N ARG A 79 -9.85 -19.51 -8.28
CA ARG A 79 -10.46 -18.38 -9.02
C ARG A 79 -10.15 -17.05 -8.35
N ILE A 80 -9.94 -17.02 -7.04
CA ILE A 80 -9.72 -15.78 -6.30
C ILE A 80 -8.41 -15.14 -6.74
N LEU A 81 -7.31 -15.90 -6.74
CA LEU A 81 -6.01 -15.41 -7.17
C LEU A 81 -6.05 -14.98 -8.64
N ARG A 82 -6.74 -15.73 -9.50
CA ARG A 82 -6.93 -15.36 -10.91
C ARG A 82 -7.69 -14.03 -11.06
N ARG A 83 -8.73 -13.81 -10.25
CA ARG A 83 -9.52 -12.56 -10.25
C ARG A 83 -8.69 -11.37 -9.78
N TYR A 84 -7.82 -11.55 -8.78
CA TYR A 84 -6.90 -10.51 -8.34
C TYR A 84 -5.87 -10.16 -9.43
N LEU A 85 -5.25 -11.17 -10.04
CA LEU A 85 -4.26 -10.98 -11.11
C LEU A 85 -4.88 -10.35 -12.35
N SER A 86 -6.11 -10.70 -12.73
CA SER A 86 -6.80 -10.11 -13.88
C SER A 86 -7.44 -8.75 -13.60
N GLY A 87 -7.37 -8.24 -12.37
CA GLY A 87 -8.03 -7.01 -11.96
C GLY A 87 -9.56 -7.08 -11.85
N GLN A 88 -10.17 -8.26 -12.05
CA GLN A 88 -11.59 -8.48 -11.83
C GLN A 88 -12.00 -8.25 -10.38
N THR A 89 -11.09 -8.52 -9.43
CA THR A 89 -11.27 -8.22 -8.01
C THR A 89 -10.12 -7.35 -7.54
N ARG A 90 -10.42 -6.34 -6.70
CA ARG A 90 -9.43 -5.39 -6.21
C ARG A 90 -9.04 -5.70 -4.77
N MET A 91 -7.74 -5.78 -4.50
CA MET A 91 -7.20 -6.08 -3.18
C MET A 91 -7.15 -4.84 -2.28
N ALA A 92 -7.44 -5.02 -0.99
CA ALA A 92 -7.26 -3.98 0.01
C ALA A 92 -5.77 -3.81 0.37
N TRP A 93 -5.36 -2.58 0.68
CA TRP A 93 -3.97 -2.25 1.03
C TRP A 93 -3.48 -3.07 2.24
N ASP A 94 -4.28 -3.19 3.29
CA ASP A 94 -3.94 -4.00 4.47
C ASP A 94 -3.66 -5.47 4.14
N THR A 95 -4.47 -6.07 3.26
CA THR A 95 -4.28 -7.45 2.80
C THR A 95 -2.97 -7.59 2.04
N TYR A 96 -2.70 -6.65 1.13
CA TYR A 96 -1.46 -6.65 0.34
C TYR A 96 -0.22 -6.48 1.22
N GLN A 97 -0.24 -5.56 2.18
CA GLN A 97 0.88 -5.37 3.11
C GLN A 97 1.15 -6.63 3.93
N ARG A 98 0.11 -7.28 4.47
CA ARG A 98 0.26 -8.56 5.19
C ARG A 98 0.86 -9.65 4.31
N LEU A 99 0.43 -9.74 3.05
CA LEU A 99 0.99 -10.68 2.08
C LEU A 99 2.46 -10.38 1.76
N LEU A 100 2.83 -9.10 1.68
CA LEU A 100 4.21 -8.69 1.44
C LEU A 100 5.14 -9.11 2.60
N PHE A 101 4.73 -8.85 3.85
CA PHE A 101 5.47 -9.31 5.04
C PHE A 101 5.52 -10.83 5.14
N TRP A 102 4.43 -11.52 4.79
CA TRP A 102 4.41 -12.97 4.76
C TRP A 102 5.34 -13.55 3.67
N ALA A 103 5.37 -12.94 2.49
CA ALA A 103 6.30 -13.35 1.43
C ALA A 103 7.76 -13.17 1.86
N LEU A 104 8.07 -12.10 2.61
CA LEU A 104 9.39 -11.89 3.21
C LEU A 104 9.72 -12.98 4.23
N SER A 105 8.80 -13.30 5.15
CA SER A 105 9.04 -14.31 6.18
C SER A 105 9.21 -15.73 5.61
N LYS A 106 8.69 -15.99 4.40
CA LYS A 106 8.92 -17.22 3.64
C LYS A 106 10.17 -17.19 2.75
N ALA A 107 10.93 -16.09 2.76
CA ALA A 107 12.06 -15.85 1.87
C ALA A 107 11.70 -15.98 0.37
N TRP A 108 10.43 -15.72 0.02
CA TRP A 108 9.95 -15.72 -1.36
C TRP A 108 10.13 -14.37 -2.06
N VAL A 109 10.44 -13.33 -1.29
CA VAL A 109 10.97 -12.06 -1.80
C VAL A 109 12.26 -11.77 -1.04
N SER A 110 13.25 -11.21 -1.72
CA SER A 110 14.47 -10.74 -1.05
C SER A 110 14.20 -9.45 -0.27
N ASP A 111 15.06 -9.13 0.68
CA ASP A 111 14.99 -7.88 1.46
C ASP A 111 14.92 -6.64 0.58
N TRP A 112 15.69 -6.62 -0.52
CA TRP A 112 15.68 -5.51 -1.47
C TRP A 112 14.35 -5.38 -2.19
N VAL A 113 13.80 -6.49 -2.71
CA VAL A 113 12.48 -6.51 -3.38
C VAL A 113 11.38 -6.12 -2.41
N PHE A 114 11.46 -6.59 -1.17
CA PHE A 114 10.52 -6.23 -0.11
C PHE A 114 10.55 -4.73 0.18
N ARG A 115 11.73 -4.12 0.34
CA ARG A 115 11.87 -2.68 0.60
C ARG A 115 11.33 -1.84 -0.55
N ASP A 116 11.64 -2.20 -1.80
CA ASP A 116 11.09 -1.53 -2.99
C ASP A 116 9.56 -1.63 -3.03
N LEU A 117 8.99 -2.83 -2.84
CA LEU A 117 7.55 -3.02 -2.84
C LEU A 117 6.86 -2.28 -1.69
N LEU A 118 7.47 -2.25 -0.51
CA LEU A 118 6.93 -1.55 0.65
C LEU A 118 6.90 -0.04 0.40
N LEU A 119 7.98 0.52 -0.14
CA LEU A 119 8.02 1.93 -0.54
C LEU A 119 6.95 2.24 -1.58
N ARG A 120 6.86 1.45 -2.67
CA ARG A 120 5.82 1.61 -3.69
C ARG A 120 4.42 1.53 -3.10
N THR A 121 4.19 0.66 -2.13
CA THR A 121 2.91 0.55 -1.43
C THR A 121 2.54 1.86 -0.77
N TYR A 122 3.47 2.46 -0.02
CA TYR A 122 3.22 3.71 0.70
C TYR A 122 3.00 4.89 -0.27
N LEU A 123 3.81 4.99 -1.31
CA LEU A 123 3.68 6.03 -2.33
C LEU A 123 2.36 5.91 -3.08
N ARG A 124 1.98 4.71 -3.53
CA ARG A 124 0.74 4.50 -4.31
C ARG A 124 -0.52 4.64 -3.47
N GLU A 125 -0.51 4.20 -2.22
CA GLU A 125 -1.62 4.42 -1.29
C GLU A 125 -1.82 5.93 -1.04
N ALA A 126 -0.73 6.66 -0.75
CA ALA A 126 -0.79 8.10 -0.56
C ALA A 126 -1.28 8.81 -1.84
N ALA A 127 -0.80 8.42 -3.02
CA ALA A 127 -1.24 8.99 -4.29
C ALA A 127 -2.74 8.81 -4.52
N GLN A 128 -3.29 7.61 -4.27
CA GLN A 128 -4.73 7.34 -4.40
C GLN A 128 -5.58 8.15 -3.42
N LEU A 129 -5.13 8.27 -2.18
CA LEU A 129 -5.81 9.05 -1.14
C LEU A 129 -5.80 10.54 -1.48
N SER A 130 -4.68 11.04 -2.00
CA SER A 130 -4.53 12.43 -2.45
C SER A 130 -5.42 12.72 -3.65
N ALA A 131 -5.39 11.86 -4.67
CA ALA A 131 -6.29 11.95 -5.83
C ALA A 131 -7.76 11.99 -5.40
N ARG A 132 -8.16 11.12 -4.45
CA ARG A 132 -9.51 11.14 -3.88
C ARG A 132 -9.83 12.45 -3.17
N ASN A 133 -8.92 12.97 -2.37
CA ASN A 133 -9.12 14.23 -1.64
C ASN A 133 -9.28 15.40 -2.61
N ILE A 134 -8.39 15.51 -3.60
CA ILE A 134 -8.45 16.51 -4.67
C ILE A 134 -9.79 16.43 -5.40
N LEU A 135 -10.18 15.25 -5.90
CA LEU A 135 -11.44 15.08 -6.63
C LEU A 135 -12.68 15.40 -5.78
N ASN A 136 -12.66 15.08 -4.49
CA ASN A 136 -13.75 15.43 -3.58
C ASN A 136 -13.82 16.94 -3.33
N THR A 137 -12.68 17.65 -3.29
CA THR A 137 -12.61 19.10 -3.18
C THR A 137 -13.06 19.79 -4.47
N LEU A 138 -12.60 19.30 -5.64
CA LEU A 138 -12.99 19.81 -6.95
C LEU A 138 -14.49 19.71 -7.18
N LYS A 139 -15.11 18.54 -6.88
CA LYS A 139 -16.58 18.36 -6.91
C LYS A 139 -17.35 19.40 -6.10
N ARG A 140 -16.71 20.03 -5.10
CA ARG A 140 -17.34 20.98 -4.19
C ARG A 140 -17.06 22.44 -4.55
N ARG A 141 -15.96 22.77 -5.24
CA ARG A 141 -15.46 24.16 -5.28
C ARG A 141 -14.72 24.61 -6.55
N VAL A 142 -14.08 23.75 -7.34
CA VAL A 142 -13.07 24.17 -8.35
C VAL A 142 -13.01 23.21 -9.56
N SER A 143 -12.65 23.71 -10.76
CA SER A 143 -12.45 22.90 -11.97
C SER A 143 -11.08 22.19 -11.98
N ILE A 144 -10.98 21.02 -12.62
CA ILE A 144 -9.71 20.28 -12.76
C ILE A 144 -8.64 21.14 -13.48
N SER A 145 -9.06 22.04 -14.36
CA SER A 145 -8.19 22.98 -15.08
C SER A 145 -7.41 23.94 -14.19
N ASP A 146 -7.85 24.12 -12.94
CA ASP A 146 -7.31 25.12 -12.02
C ASP A 146 -6.36 24.48 -10.99
N LEU A 147 -6.16 23.16 -11.06
CA LEU A 147 -5.31 22.41 -10.14
C LEU A 147 -3.83 22.64 -10.49
N THR A 148 -3.09 23.28 -9.59
CA THR A 148 -1.65 23.50 -9.81
C THR A 148 -0.83 22.29 -9.37
N ARG A 149 0.37 22.16 -9.92
CA ARG A 149 1.33 21.12 -9.56
C ARG A 149 1.66 21.16 -8.07
N GLU A 150 1.83 22.35 -7.52
CA GLU A 150 2.18 22.59 -6.11
C GLU A 150 1.08 22.08 -5.18
N GLN A 151 -0.19 22.35 -5.51
CA GLN A 151 -1.33 21.85 -4.74
C GLN A 151 -1.40 20.32 -4.71
N VAL A 152 -1.05 19.67 -5.82
CA VAL A 152 -0.99 18.19 -5.91
C VAL A 152 0.10 17.64 -5.00
N ILE A 153 1.30 18.23 -5.05
CA ILE A 153 2.45 17.81 -4.24
C ILE A 153 2.18 18.05 -2.75
N GLU A 154 1.63 19.21 -2.39
CA GLU A 154 1.28 19.54 -1.01
C GLU A 154 0.26 18.54 -0.45
N CYS A 155 -0.84 18.29 -1.18
CA CYS A 155 -1.84 17.32 -0.78
C CYS A 155 -1.25 15.91 -0.59
N PHE A 156 -0.34 15.51 -1.49
CA PHE A 156 0.38 14.24 -1.36
C PHE A 156 1.23 14.18 -0.10
N ASN A 157 2.04 15.20 0.16
CA ASN A 157 2.94 15.23 1.30
C ASN A 157 2.17 15.19 2.62
N GLU A 158 1.07 15.95 2.73
CA GLU A 158 0.18 15.90 3.89
C GLU A 158 -0.37 14.50 4.14
N VAL A 159 -0.90 13.86 3.10
CA VAL A 159 -1.46 12.51 3.17
C VAL A 159 -0.39 11.47 3.49
N TYR A 160 0.78 11.57 2.86
CA TYR A 160 1.90 10.66 3.08
C TYR A 160 2.40 10.73 4.52
N LEU A 161 2.65 11.94 5.04
CA LEU A 161 3.08 12.17 6.42
C LEU A 161 2.00 11.76 7.44
N LEU A 162 0.72 11.98 7.13
CA LEU A 162 -0.37 11.49 7.97
C LEU A 162 -0.35 9.96 8.04
N LYS A 163 -0.25 9.28 6.89
CA LYS A 163 -0.19 7.81 6.85
C LYS A 163 1.07 7.23 7.50
N GLN A 164 2.19 7.94 7.40
CA GLN A 164 3.40 7.56 8.12
C GLN A 164 3.15 7.59 9.64
N ARG A 165 2.62 8.71 10.17
CA ARG A 165 2.28 8.84 11.59
C ARG A 165 1.29 7.80 12.07
N GLU A 166 0.23 7.52 11.32
CA GLU A 166 -0.76 6.48 11.67
C GLU A 166 -0.12 5.08 11.78
N ARG A 167 0.85 4.76 10.91
CA ARG A 167 1.57 3.47 10.95
C ARG A 167 2.52 3.41 12.15
N GLU A 168 3.25 4.49 12.42
CA GLU A 168 4.13 4.61 13.58
C GLU A 168 3.33 4.47 14.88
N GLU A 169 2.20 5.17 15.00
CA GLU A 169 1.30 5.07 16.15
C GLU A 169 0.74 3.65 16.32
N THR A 170 0.34 3.01 15.22
CA THR A 170 -0.12 1.61 15.25
C THR A 170 0.97 0.66 15.74
N ALA A 171 2.22 0.85 15.30
CA ALA A 171 3.34 0.05 15.75
C ALA A 171 3.64 0.27 17.24
N LEU A 172 3.67 1.53 17.70
CA LEU A 172 3.87 1.88 19.10
C LEU A 172 2.76 1.32 19.99
N ASN A 173 1.50 1.43 19.57
CA ASN A 173 0.38 0.87 20.31
C ASN A 173 0.46 -0.66 20.42
N ARG A 174 0.94 -1.36 19.39
CA ARG A 174 1.21 -2.81 19.47
C ARG A 174 2.32 -3.12 20.47
N VAL A 175 3.45 -2.42 20.39
CA VAL A 175 4.56 -2.58 21.36
C VAL A 175 4.09 -2.35 22.81
N ARG A 176 3.17 -1.41 23.02
CA ARG A 176 2.58 -1.14 24.34
C ARG A 176 1.61 -2.22 24.81
N THR A 177 0.82 -2.82 23.91
CA THR A 177 -0.27 -3.73 24.28
C THR A 177 0.10 -5.21 24.20
N ASP A 178 1.12 -5.57 23.43
CA ASP A 178 1.51 -6.95 23.12
C ASP A 178 2.90 -7.25 23.69
N SER A 179 2.96 -8.19 24.64
CA SER A 179 4.21 -8.54 25.34
C SER A 179 5.25 -9.19 24.42
N GLU A 180 4.82 -10.04 23.49
CA GLU A 180 5.73 -10.71 22.55
C GLU A 180 6.35 -9.68 21.58
N THR A 181 5.54 -8.76 21.09
CA THR A 181 5.99 -7.66 20.24
C THR A 181 6.94 -6.73 21.00
N ARG A 182 6.70 -6.48 22.29
CA ARG A 182 7.57 -5.67 23.14
C ARG A 182 8.93 -6.34 23.37
N GLU A 183 8.94 -7.64 23.65
CA GLU A 183 10.19 -8.41 23.81
C GLU A 183 10.99 -8.45 22.51
N LEU A 184 10.33 -8.66 21.37
CA LEU A 184 10.95 -8.59 20.06
C LEU A 184 11.58 -7.21 19.81
N ALA A 185 10.85 -6.13 20.05
CA ALA A 185 11.36 -4.77 19.86
C ALA A 185 12.60 -4.49 20.73
N ARG A 186 12.61 -4.97 22.00
CA ARG A 186 13.80 -4.90 22.88
C ARG A 186 14.97 -5.70 22.33
N SER A 187 14.74 -6.91 21.82
CA SER A 187 15.78 -7.77 21.23
C SER A 187 16.44 -7.13 19.99
N LEU A 188 15.69 -6.27 19.29
CA LEU A 188 16.16 -5.53 18.12
C LEU A 188 16.83 -4.19 18.48
N GLY A 189 16.95 -3.86 19.78
CA GLY A 189 17.56 -2.62 20.24
C GLY A 189 16.74 -1.36 19.94
N LEU A 190 15.43 -1.50 19.75
CA LEU A 190 14.56 -0.35 19.54
C LEU A 190 14.30 0.33 20.91
N GLU A 191 14.60 1.62 21.01
CA GLU A 191 14.27 2.42 22.18
C GLU A 191 12.75 2.58 22.29
N ILE A 192 12.13 1.75 23.12
CA ILE A 192 10.71 1.85 23.42
C ILE A 192 10.58 2.87 24.56
N ILE A 193 10.13 4.08 24.23
CA ILE A 193 9.76 5.06 25.24
C ILE A 193 8.42 4.59 25.83
N ASP A 194 8.43 4.20 27.09
CA ASP A 194 7.22 3.82 27.85
C ASP A 194 6.21 4.98 27.88
#